data_AF-A0A9D8WLH9-F1
#
_entry.id   AF-A0A9D8WLH9-F1
#
_cell.length_a   1.000
_cell.length_b   1.000
_cell.length_c   1.000
_cell.angle_alpha   90.00
_cell.angle_beta   90.00
_cell.angle_gamma   90.00
#
_symmetry.space_group_name_H-M   'P 1'
#
loop_
_entity.id
_entity.type
_entity.pdbx_description
1 polymer ?
#
loop_
_entity_poly.entity_id
_entity_poly.type
_entity_poly.pdbx_seq_one_letter_code
_entity_poly.pdbx_strand_id
1 'polypeptide(L)'
;MKITFTEGSKSEIVGFMVDEGGKLPSSAEALDKDAGGLLTEASASGRFSGKTGQQAFVVLPKGSSAKRAALIGAGKVKDRDDRAWERIGASTYKAHANSGFKSLDLYIDNPENAARAALGAKLAAYRFDNYRTKMKAEDKPSLGAINFITTDSKAAKTAFKPLDAGADGTYLARDLVNLPPNDLYPGSYAAKIEELAEHGLEIEILGEKELKKLGMHSMLGVGQGSVKESKLGIMRWMGGKDGEAPVALVGKGVCFDTGGISLKPGAGMEDMRGDMGGSAAVVGAMLALAKRKAKANVVGLVGLVENMPDGDAIRPGDILTSASGQTIEVQNTDAEGRLVLCDVLWYAQEHYKPTAIVDLATLTGAIVIGLGHHHAGLFTNDDKLAGQLTDAGLSEGERVWRLPLGSEYDRQLKSKFADMRNIGGRAAGSITAAQFLQRFIKKGQTWAHLDIAGVAWVEGEKAPTDPSWASGFGPRLLDRWIADNYES
;
A
#
# COMPACT_ATOMS: atom_id res chain seq x y z
N MET A 1 -11.89 8.17 -12.33
CA MET A 1 -13.33 8.18 -11.98
C MET A 1 -13.59 9.38 -11.09
N LYS A 2 -14.67 10.14 -11.32
CA LYS A 2 -15.10 11.27 -10.48
C LYS A 2 -15.99 10.76 -9.34
N ILE A 3 -15.70 11.15 -8.12
CA ILE A 3 -16.53 10.88 -6.94
C ILE A 3 -17.17 12.18 -6.49
N THR A 4 -18.48 12.17 -6.20
CA THR A 4 -19.15 13.32 -5.57
C THR A 4 -20.10 12.87 -4.46
N PHE A 5 -20.46 13.81 -3.59
CA PHE A 5 -21.48 13.64 -2.56
C PHE A 5 -22.56 14.68 -2.78
N THR A 6 -23.81 14.23 -2.84
CA THR A 6 -25.00 15.07 -3.13
C THR A 6 -26.20 14.62 -2.30
N GLU A 7 -27.25 15.43 -2.29
CA GLU A 7 -28.53 15.14 -1.60
C GLU A 7 -29.64 14.76 -2.59
N GLY A 8 -29.33 14.65 -3.89
CA GLY A 8 -30.29 14.35 -4.93
C GLY A 8 -29.69 13.60 -6.11
N SER A 9 -30.53 12.78 -6.75
CA SER A 9 -30.18 11.88 -7.84
C SER A 9 -30.50 12.48 -9.21
N LYS A 10 -29.57 12.37 -10.17
CA LYS A 10 -29.71 12.77 -11.58
C LYS A 10 -28.99 11.82 -12.56
N SER A 11 -28.54 10.64 -12.10
CA SER A 11 -27.76 9.71 -12.91
C SER A 11 -28.60 8.70 -13.69
N GLU A 12 -27.95 8.08 -14.68
CA GLU A 12 -28.56 7.05 -15.52
C GLU A 12 -28.81 5.74 -14.77
N ILE A 13 -28.00 5.47 -13.74
CA ILE A 13 -28.16 4.34 -12.81
C ILE A 13 -28.39 4.89 -11.41
N VAL A 14 -29.35 4.31 -10.69
CA VAL A 14 -29.58 4.59 -9.27
C VAL A 14 -29.49 3.30 -8.45
N GLY A 15 -28.64 3.30 -7.44
CA GLY A 15 -28.36 2.18 -6.55
C GLY A 15 -28.95 2.38 -5.16
N PHE A 16 -29.56 1.35 -4.61
CA PHE A 16 -30.17 1.34 -3.28
C PHE A 16 -29.61 0.19 -2.44
N MET A 17 -29.26 0.47 -1.19
CA MET A 17 -28.76 -0.54 -0.26
C MET A 17 -29.90 -1.40 0.29
N VAL A 18 -29.72 -2.73 0.24
CA VAL A 18 -30.67 -3.69 0.82
C VAL A 18 -29.93 -4.58 1.82
N ASP A 19 -30.40 -4.56 3.07
CA ASP A 19 -29.84 -5.39 4.14
C ASP A 19 -30.10 -6.88 3.90
N GLU A 20 -29.29 -7.76 4.49
CA GLU A 20 -29.50 -9.20 4.37
C GLU A 20 -30.85 -9.63 4.99
N GLY A 21 -31.73 -10.23 4.18
CA GLY A 21 -33.12 -10.53 4.57
C GLY A 21 -33.99 -9.29 4.76
N GLY A 22 -33.49 -8.11 4.38
CA GLY A 22 -34.20 -6.83 4.48
C GLY A 22 -35.22 -6.63 3.37
N LYS A 23 -36.08 -5.63 3.57
CA LYS A 23 -37.00 -5.12 2.55
C LYS A 23 -36.32 -4.02 1.73
N LEU A 24 -36.96 -3.65 0.63
CA LEU A 24 -36.59 -2.46 -0.14
C LEU A 24 -36.52 -1.23 0.80
N PRO A 25 -35.45 -0.40 0.74
CA PRO A 25 -35.30 0.76 1.60
C PRO A 25 -36.29 1.87 1.23
N SER A 26 -36.62 2.73 2.19
CA SER A 26 -37.53 3.86 1.98
C SER A 26 -37.07 4.82 0.88
N SER A 27 -35.75 4.98 0.70
CA SER A 27 -35.17 5.77 -0.38
C SER A 27 -35.53 5.29 -1.79
N ALA A 28 -35.92 4.02 -1.95
CA ALA A 28 -36.33 3.44 -3.22
C ALA A 28 -37.85 3.46 -3.46
N GLU A 29 -38.68 3.74 -2.44
CA GLU A 29 -40.15 3.61 -2.52
C GLU A 29 -40.77 4.49 -3.61
N ALA A 30 -40.30 5.74 -3.74
CA ALA A 30 -40.81 6.65 -4.77
C ALA A 30 -40.53 6.12 -6.18
N LEU A 31 -39.31 5.63 -6.42
CA LEU A 31 -38.93 5.07 -7.72
C LEU A 31 -39.62 3.73 -7.98
N ASP A 32 -39.80 2.90 -6.96
CA ASP A 32 -40.50 1.62 -7.08
C ASP A 32 -41.98 1.83 -7.44
N LYS A 33 -42.63 2.82 -6.83
CA LYS A 33 -44.01 3.21 -7.18
C LYS A 33 -44.11 3.65 -8.63
N ASP A 34 -43.21 4.52 -9.08
CA ASP A 34 -43.17 5.00 -10.47
C ASP A 34 -42.85 3.87 -11.47
N ALA A 35 -42.06 2.87 -11.02
CA ALA A 35 -41.72 1.69 -11.80
C ALA A 35 -42.78 0.57 -11.72
N GLY A 36 -43.88 0.75 -10.98
CA GLY A 36 -44.94 -0.25 -10.85
C GLY A 36 -44.60 -1.46 -9.97
N GLY A 37 -43.71 -1.31 -8.99
CA GLY A 37 -43.33 -2.37 -8.03
C GLY A 37 -42.17 -3.26 -8.47
N LEU A 38 -41.49 -2.92 -9.57
CA LEU A 38 -40.41 -3.74 -10.14
C LEU A 38 -39.19 -3.90 -9.23
N LEU A 39 -38.86 -2.91 -8.38
CA LEU A 39 -37.74 -3.03 -7.45
C LEU A 39 -38.13 -3.94 -6.29
N THR A 40 -39.37 -3.86 -5.81
CA THR A 40 -39.90 -4.80 -4.82
C THR A 40 -39.86 -6.23 -5.36
N GLU A 41 -40.31 -6.46 -6.59
CA GLU A 41 -40.25 -7.77 -7.24
C GLU A 41 -38.79 -8.26 -7.41
N ALA A 42 -37.88 -7.38 -7.84
CA ALA A 42 -36.46 -7.72 -7.98
C ALA A 42 -35.80 -8.06 -6.63
N SER A 43 -36.21 -7.40 -5.54
CA SER A 43 -35.70 -7.69 -4.19
C SER A 43 -36.17 -9.05 -3.66
N ALA A 44 -37.35 -9.50 -4.08
CA ALA A 44 -37.97 -10.75 -3.64
C ALA A 44 -37.73 -11.93 -4.59
N SER A 45 -37.16 -11.70 -5.78
CA SER A 45 -37.00 -12.71 -6.83
C SER A 45 -35.56 -13.22 -6.97
N GLY A 46 -35.44 -14.41 -7.57
CA GLY A 46 -34.15 -15.03 -7.84
C GLY A 46 -33.40 -15.45 -6.57
N ARG A 47 -32.08 -15.26 -6.57
CA ARG A 47 -31.20 -15.58 -5.43
C ARG A 47 -30.77 -14.35 -4.63
N PHE A 48 -31.39 -13.19 -4.87
CA PHE A 48 -31.06 -11.96 -4.15
C PHE A 48 -31.50 -12.08 -2.68
N SER A 49 -30.54 -11.90 -1.77
CA SER A 49 -30.74 -12.08 -0.33
C SER A 49 -30.22 -10.89 0.49
N GLY A 50 -29.65 -9.88 -0.17
CA GLY A 50 -29.02 -8.73 0.48
C GLY A 50 -27.63 -9.01 1.06
N LYS A 51 -27.01 -10.16 0.78
CA LYS A 51 -25.61 -10.44 1.20
C LYS A 51 -24.64 -9.40 0.64
N THR A 52 -23.58 -9.06 1.40
CA THR A 52 -22.61 -8.03 1.02
C THR A 52 -22.06 -8.24 -0.39
N GLY A 53 -22.20 -7.22 -1.24
CA GLY A 53 -21.69 -7.23 -2.61
C GLY A 53 -22.59 -7.93 -3.63
N GLN A 54 -23.68 -8.56 -3.21
CA GLN A 54 -24.70 -9.10 -4.12
C GLN A 54 -25.42 -7.96 -4.83
N GLN A 55 -25.79 -8.14 -6.11
CA GLN A 55 -26.49 -7.12 -6.88
C GLN A 55 -27.66 -7.72 -7.66
N ALA A 56 -28.76 -6.98 -7.74
CA ALA A 56 -29.87 -7.22 -8.67
C ALA A 56 -30.14 -5.94 -9.45
N PHE A 57 -30.57 -6.07 -10.71
CA PHE A 57 -30.77 -4.93 -11.61
C PHE A 57 -32.17 -4.93 -12.20
N VAL A 58 -32.73 -3.72 -12.32
CA VAL A 58 -34.02 -3.48 -12.98
C VAL A 58 -33.82 -2.46 -14.09
N VAL A 59 -34.23 -2.79 -15.30
CA VAL A 59 -34.36 -1.81 -16.39
C VAL A 59 -35.67 -1.07 -16.16
N LEU A 60 -35.60 0.26 -16.06
CA LEU A 60 -36.75 1.07 -15.68
C LEU A 60 -37.64 1.41 -16.88
N PRO A 61 -38.96 1.57 -16.69
CA PRO A 61 -39.87 1.98 -17.75
C PRO A 61 -39.49 3.31 -18.40
N LYS A 62 -39.84 3.48 -19.69
CA LYS A 62 -39.63 4.74 -20.41
C LYS A 62 -40.32 5.91 -19.67
N GLY A 63 -39.60 7.01 -19.46
CA GLY A 63 -40.09 8.18 -18.73
C GLY A 63 -39.70 8.22 -17.25
N SER A 64 -39.10 7.15 -16.73
CA SER A 64 -38.48 7.16 -15.39
C SER A 64 -37.32 8.16 -15.31
N SER A 65 -37.05 8.65 -14.10
CA SER A 65 -35.94 9.59 -13.83
C SER A 65 -34.55 8.99 -14.04
N ALA A 66 -34.43 7.66 -14.03
CA ALA A 66 -33.23 6.89 -14.33
C ALA A 66 -33.52 5.78 -15.35
N LYS A 67 -32.47 5.22 -15.97
CA LYS A 67 -32.59 4.14 -16.95
C LYS A 67 -32.50 2.75 -16.30
N ARG A 68 -31.77 2.64 -15.19
CA ARG A 68 -31.58 1.39 -14.44
C ARG A 68 -31.61 1.65 -12.94
N ALA A 69 -32.26 0.76 -12.19
CA ALA A 69 -32.09 0.64 -10.75
C ALA A 69 -31.19 -0.55 -10.40
N ALA A 70 -30.38 -0.42 -9.36
CA ALA A 70 -29.55 -1.48 -8.80
C ALA A 70 -29.87 -1.66 -7.32
N LEU A 71 -30.14 -2.90 -6.91
CA LEU A 71 -30.24 -3.27 -5.51
C LEU A 71 -28.88 -3.82 -5.08
N ILE A 72 -28.26 -3.19 -4.09
CA ILE A 72 -26.92 -3.52 -3.61
C ILE A 72 -27.04 -4.16 -2.23
N GLY A 73 -26.65 -5.43 -2.12
CA GLY A 73 -26.64 -6.17 -0.88
C GLY A 73 -25.64 -5.58 0.11
N ALA A 74 -26.15 -5.13 1.25
CA ALA A 74 -25.39 -4.45 2.29
C ALA A 74 -24.90 -5.41 3.39
N GLY A 75 -25.35 -6.67 3.35
CA GLY A 75 -25.08 -7.69 4.37
C GLY A 75 -25.84 -7.44 5.67
N LYS A 76 -25.49 -8.19 6.71
CA LYS A 76 -26.04 -8.04 8.06
C LYS A 76 -25.54 -6.73 8.67
N VAL A 77 -26.46 -5.95 9.23
CA VAL A 77 -26.15 -4.66 9.86
C VAL A 77 -25.06 -4.79 10.94
N LYS A 78 -25.14 -5.84 11.77
CA LYS A 78 -24.18 -6.10 12.85
C LYS A 78 -22.75 -6.43 12.39
N ASP A 79 -22.58 -6.86 11.14
CA ASP A 79 -21.29 -7.27 10.57
C ASP A 79 -20.75 -6.20 9.60
N ARG A 80 -21.39 -5.03 9.52
CA ARG A 80 -21.08 -3.97 8.56
C ARG A 80 -20.13 -2.92 9.16
N ASP A 81 -18.85 -3.27 9.15
CA ASP A 81 -17.75 -2.36 9.48
C ASP A 81 -17.38 -1.42 8.31
N ASP A 82 -16.42 -0.54 8.54
CA ASP A 82 -15.83 0.35 7.53
C ASP A 82 -15.37 -0.41 6.27
N ARG A 83 -14.81 -1.60 6.46
CA ARG A 83 -14.32 -2.46 5.38
C ARG A 83 -15.45 -3.09 4.57
N ALA A 84 -16.60 -3.34 5.17
CA ALA A 84 -17.80 -3.76 4.46
C ALA A 84 -18.30 -2.66 3.52
N TRP A 85 -18.27 -1.40 3.94
CA TRP A 85 -18.62 -0.27 3.08
C TRP A 85 -17.66 -0.09 1.92
N GLU A 86 -16.35 -0.21 2.16
CA GLU A 86 -15.37 -0.22 1.07
C GLU A 86 -15.63 -1.36 0.06
N ARG A 87 -15.91 -2.58 0.54
CA ARG A 87 -16.27 -3.71 -0.33
C ARG A 87 -17.56 -3.44 -1.12
N ILE A 88 -18.56 -2.82 -0.52
CA ILE A 88 -19.81 -2.43 -1.18
C ILE A 88 -19.51 -1.46 -2.32
N GLY A 89 -18.78 -0.38 -2.06
CA GLY A 89 -18.44 0.61 -3.08
C GLY A 89 -17.60 0.04 -4.22
N ALA A 90 -16.59 -0.77 -3.87
CA ALA A 90 -15.72 -1.45 -4.83
C ALA A 90 -16.50 -2.41 -5.75
N SER A 91 -17.33 -3.27 -5.17
CA SER A 91 -18.16 -4.21 -5.94
C SER A 91 -19.21 -3.50 -6.79
N THR A 92 -19.79 -2.40 -6.30
CA THR A 92 -20.72 -1.56 -7.07
C THR A 92 -20.02 -0.97 -8.29
N TYR A 93 -18.83 -0.37 -8.12
CA TYR A 93 -18.04 0.13 -9.24
C TYR A 93 -17.74 -0.98 -10.25
N LYS A 94 -17.19 -2.12 -9.79
CA LYS A 94 -16.81 -3.23 -10.68
C LYS A 94 -17.97 -3.77 -11.51
N ALA A 95 -19.16 -3.89 -10.93
CA ALA A 95 -20.35 -4.36 -11.64
C ALA A 95 -20.85 -3.39 -12.72
N HIS A 96 -20.57 -2.09 -12.57
CA HIS A 96 -21.09 -1.04 -13.44
C HIS A 96 -20.04 -0.38 -14.34
N ALA A 97 -18.75 -0.65 -14.12
CA ALA A 97 -17.63 0.00 -14.81
C ALA A 97 -17.76 -0.05 -16.33
N ASN A 98 -18.18 -1.20 -16.88
CA ASN A 98 -18.33 -1.45 -18.33
C ASN A 98 -19.80 -1.54 -18.78
N SER A 99 -20.71 -0.93 -18.03
CA SER A 99 -22.17 -1.05 -18.28
C SER A 99 -22.68 -0.24 -19.50
N GLY A 100 -21.85 0.63 -20.08
CA GLY A 100 -22.22 1.59 -21.12
C GLY A 100 -22.66 2.96 -20.58
N PHE A 101 -23.14 3.02 -19.34
CA PHE A 101 -23.58 4.26 -18.68
C PHE A 101 -22.40 5.10 -18.19
N LYS A 102 -22.63 6.42 -18.06
CA LYS A 102 -21.59 7.39 -17.68
C LYS A 102 -21.57 7.74 -16.20
N SER A 103 -22.70 7.65 -15.51
CA SER A 103 -22.79 7.95 -14.09
C SER A 103 -23.73 7.00 -13.32
N LEU A 104 -23.46 6.84 -12.03
CA LEU A 104 -24.24 6.06 -11.08
C LEU A 104 -24.45 6.88 -9.80
N ASP A 105 -25.67 6.94 -9.30
CA ASP A 105 -26.00 7.48 -7.98
C ASP A 105 -26.19 6.33 -7.00
N LEU A 106 -25.54 6.35 -5.83
CA LEU A 106 -25.65 5.30 -4.82
C LEU A 106 -26.14 5.91 -3.50
N TYR A 107 -27.32 5.48 -3.04
CA TYR A 107 -27.92 5.95 -1.80
C TYR A 107 -27.27 5.31 -0.59
N ILE A 108 -26.60 6.12 0.23
CA ILE A 108 -26.03 5.76 1.54
C ILE A 108 -26.25 6.95 2.48
N ASP A 109 -27.28 6.86 3.33
CA ASP A 109 -27.73 7.97 4.15
C ASP A 109 -26.62 8.51 5.07
N ASN A 110 -25.94 7.62 5.80
CA ASN A 110 -24.88 8.02 6.73
C ASN A 110 -23.63 8.56 5.97
N PRO A 111 -23.19 9.80 6.27
CA PRO A 111 -22.07 10.44 5.57
C PRO A 111 -20.72 9.70 5.65
N GLU A 112 -20.39 9.09 6.79
CA GLU A 112 -19.13 8.38 7.00
C GLU A 112 -19.10 7.06 6.23
N ASN A 113 -20.22 6.34 6.24
CA ASN A 113 -20.42 5.13 5.45
C ASN A 113 -20.33 5.42 3.94
N ALA A 114 -20.92 6.54 3.50
CA ALA A 114 -20.80 7.01 2.13
C ALA A 114 -19.34 7.30 1.75
N ALA A 115 -18.58 7.93 2.65
CA ALA A 115 -17.16 8.19 2.45
C ALA A 115 -16.31 6.90 2.36
N ARG A 116 -16.59 5.89 3.20
CA ARG A 116 -15.94 4.57 3.12
C ARG A 116 -16.30 3.83 1.83
N ALA A 117 -17.56 3.86 1.39
CA ALA A 117 -17.94 3.29 0.11
C ALA A 117 -17.28 4.03 -1.07
N ALA A 118 -17.15 5.35 -0.99
CA ALA A 118 -16.41 6.15 -1.97
C ALA A 118 -14.93 5.74 -2.06
N LEU A 119 -14.28 5.51 -0.92
CA LEU A 119 -12.91 4.99 -0.88
C LEU A 119 -12.80 3.65 -1.61
N GLY A 120 -13.70 2.70 -1.32
CA GLY A 120 -13.72 1.40 -1.99
C GLY A 120 -13.92 1.49 -3.50
N ALA A 121 -14.86 2.34 -3.94
CA ALA A 121 -15.09 2.61 -5.35
C ALA A 121 -13.87 3.24 -6.03
N LYS A 122 -13.19 4.19 -5.36
CA LYS A 122 -11.92 4.75 -5.81
C LYS A 122 -10.90 3.62 -5.99
N LEU A 123 -10.55 2.89 -4.94
CA LEU A 123 -9.55 1.82 -5.00
C LEU A 123 -9.80 0.79 -6.11
N ALA A 124 -11.07 0.42 -6.35
CA ALA A 124 -11.47 -0.50 -7.41
C ALA A 124 -11.37 0.09 -8.83
N ALA A 125 -11.37 1.42 -8.96
CA ALA A 125 -11.26 2.14 -10.23
C ALA A 125 -9.82 2.36 -10.71
N TYR A 126 -8.82 1.92 -9.93
CA TYR A 126 -7.43 1.95 -10.35
C TYR A 126 -7.21 1.12 -11.61
N ARG A 127 -6.42 1.65 -12.54
CA ARG A 127 -6.02 0.99 -13.78
C ARG A 127 -4.58 1.35 -14.12
N PHE A 128 -3.83 0.36 -14.57
CA PHE A 128 -2.48 0.55 -15.10
C PHE A 128 -2.46 0.17 -16.58
N ASP A 129 -2.74 1.14 -17.45
CA ASP A 129 -2.88 0.94 -18.89
C ASP A 129 -1.73 1.57 -19.70
N ASN A 130 -0.67 2.06 -19.04
CA ASN A 130 0.36 2.93 -19.62
C ASN A 130 1.03 2.34 -20.88
N TYR A 131 1.17 1.01 -20.94
CA TYR A 131 1.80 0.30 -22.06
C TYR A 131 0.81 -0.29 -23.07
N ARG A 132 -0.50 0.00 -22.94
CA ARG A 132 -1.56 -0.50 -23.83
C ARG A 132 -1.86 0.52 -24.93
N THR A 133 -1.35 0.30 -26.13
CA THR A 133 -1.47 1.27 -27.26
C THR A 133 -2.71 1.08 -28.14
N LYS A 134 -3.42 -0.05 -28.04
CA LYS A 134 -4.53 -0.43 -28.94
C LYS A 134 -5.84 -0.74 -28.22
N MET A 135 -6.03 -0.21 -27.01
CA MET A 135 -7.28 -0.42 -26.28
C MET A 135 -8.47 0.17 -27.02
N LYS A 136 -9.50 -0.64 -27.25
CA LYS A 136 -10.74 -0.18 -27.84
C LYS A 136 -11.57 0.56 -26.79
N ALA A 137 -12.57 1.32 -27.25
CA ALA A 137 -13.50 2.01 -26.36
C ALA A 137 -14.28 1.04 -25.44
N GLU A 138 -14.58 -0.16 -25.93
CA GLU A 138 -15.27 -1.23 -25.19
C GLU A 138 -14.42 -1.86 -24.07
N ASP A 139 -13.09 -1.73 -24.13
CA ASP A 139 -12.16 -2.24 -23.11
C ASP A 139 -11.92 -1.24 -21.96
N LYS A 140 -12.45 -0.01 -22.12
CA LYS A 140 -12.32 1.08 -21.15
C LYS A 140 -13.60 1.23 -20.35
N PRO A 141 -13.52 1.59 -19.06
CA PRO A 141 -14.70 1.83 -18.25
C PRO A 141 -15.55 2.93 -18.86
N SER A 142 -16.83 2.65 -19.08
CA SER A 142 -17.82 3.65 -19.47
C SER A 142 -18.20 4.56 -18.31
N LEU A 143 -18.18 4.02 -17.09
CA LEU A 143 -18.59 4.70 -15.87
C LEU A 143 -17.51 5.71 -15.46
N GLY A 144 -17.79 6.99 -15.74
CA GLY A 144 -16.89 8.09 -15.44
C GLY A 144 -17.10 8.69 -14.05
N ALA A 145 -18.30 8.55 -13.48
CA ALA A 145 -18.66 9.16 -12.20
C ALA A 145 -19.53 8.27 -11.31
N ILE A 146 -19.30 8.34 -10.00
CA ILE A 146 -20.22 7.84 -8.96
C ILE A 146 -20.56 8.99 -8.02
N ASN A 147 -21.85 9.21 -7.78
CA ASN A 147 -22.33 10.18 -6.80
C ASN A 147 -22.94 9.43 -5.62
N PHE A 148 -22.51 9.74 -4.41
CA PHE A 148 -23.05 9.16 -3.19
C PHE A 148 -24.14 10.08 -2.64
N ILE A 149 -25.36 9.57 -2.57
CA ILE A 149 -26.51 10.30 -2.07
C ILE A 149 -26.59 10.07 -0.55
N THR A 150 -26.44 11.13 0.24
CA THR A 150 -26.31 11.08 1.70
C THR A 150 -27.12 12.21 2.35
N THR A 151 -27.44 12.08 3.63
CA THR A 151 -28.21 13.10 4.37
C THR A 151 -27.42 14.39 4.63
N ASP A 152 -26.09 14.32 4.61
CA ASP A 152 -25.22 15.50 4.73
C ASP A 152 -24.01 15.37 3.80
N SER A 153 -24.13 16.01 2.64
CA SER A 153 -23.10 15.98 1.60
C SER A 153 -21.79 16.68 2.01
N LYS A 154 -21.84 17.61 2.97
CA LYS A 154 -20.67 18.34 3.46
C LYS A 154 -19.89 17.51 4.49
N ALA A 155 -20.60 16.82 5.39
CA ALA A 155 -19.99 15.87 6.31
C ALA A 155 -19.29 14.73 5.56
N ALA A 156 -19.93 14.17 4.52
CA ALA A 156 -19.34 13.08 3.74
C ALA A 156 -18.08 13.53 2.98
N LYS A 157 -18.06 14.74 2.42
CA LYS A 157 -16.86 15.32 1.80
C LYS A 157 -15.72 15.49 2.81
N THR A 158 -16.05 15.94 4.02
CA THR A 158 -15.07 16.11 5.11
C THR A 158 -14.48 14.75 5.52
N ALA A 159 -15.32 13.74 5.72
CA ALA A 159 -14.90 12.38 6.06
C ALA A 159 -14.10 11.71 4.94
N PHE A 160 -14.44 11.98 3.68
CA PHE A 160 -13.76 11.40 2.53
C PHE A 160 -12.38 12.01 2.29
N LYS A 161 -12.15 13.28 2.61
CA LYS A 161 -10.88 13.97 2.33
C LYS A 161 -9.61 13.20 2.78
N PRO A 162 -9.49 12.73 4.04
CA PRO A 162 -8.33 11.93 4.45
C PRO A 162 -8.29 10.55 3.76
N LEU A 163 -9.44 9.91 3.55
CA LEU A 163 -9.52 8.63 2.83
C LEU A 163 -9.06 8.76 1.37
N ASP A 164 -9.41 9.87 0.72
CA ASP A 164 -9.05 10.19 -0.66
C ASP A 164 -7.52 10.34 -0.81
N ALA A 165 -6.88 11.00 0.17
CA ALA A 165 -5.42 11.13 0.25
C ALA A 165 -4.74 9.76 0.45
N GLY A 166 -5.25 8.92 1.36
CA GLY A 166 -4.78 7.54 1.53
C GLY A 166 -4.91 6.70 0.26
N ALA A 167 -6.03 6.85 -0.47
CA ALA A 167 -6.22 6.17 -1.76
C ALA A 167 -5.24 6.65 -2.84
N ASP A 168 -4.89 7.95 -2.85
CA ASP A 168 -3.86 8.47 -3.76
C ASP A 168 -2.46 7.93 -3.41
N GLY A 169 -2.15 7.78 -2.12
CA GLY A 169 -0.94 7.08 -1.67
C GLY A 169 -0.89 5.63 -2.16
N THR A 170 -2.00 4.89 -2.03
CA THR A 170 -2.12 3.53 -2.58
C THR A 170 -1.98 3.51 -4.10
N TYR A 171 -2.55 4.49 -4.81
CA TYR A 171 -2.42 4.59 -6.27
C TYR A 171 -0.97 4.80 -6.70
N LEU A 172 -0.27 5.74 -6.06
CA LEU A 172 1.14 5.99 -6.33
C LEU A 172 1.98 4.73 -6.06
N ALA A 173 1.74 4.05 -4.94
CA ALA A 173 2.44 2.80 -4.63
C ALA A 173 2.18 1.73 -5.72
N ARG A 174 0.94 1.61 -6.20
CA ARG A 174 0.60 0.69 -7.30
C ARG A 174 1.29 1.09 -8.61
N ASP A 175 1.32 2.37 -8.94
CA ASP A 175 1.97 2.86 -10.16
C ASP A 175 3.46 2.54 -10.14
N LEU A 176 4.15 2.86 -9.05
CA LEU A 176 5.57 2.60 -8.89
C LEU A 176 5.89 1.10 -9.01
N VAL A 177 5.14 0.23 -8.34
CA VAL A 177 5.35 -1.22 -8.40
C VAL A 177 5.02 -1.78 -9.78
N ASN A 178 3.98 -1.30 -10.46
CA ASN A 178 3.59 -1.80 -11.79
C ASN A 178 4.53 -1.34 -12.92
N LEU A 179 5.28 -0.25 -12.74
CA LEU A 179 6.25 0.21 -13.73
C LEU A 179 7.33 -0.87 -13.97
N PRO A 180 7.69 -1.14 -15.24
CA PRO A 180 8.72 -2.09 -15.56
C PRO A 180 10.12 -1.50 -15.25
N PRO A 181 11.12 -2.35 -14.98
CA PRO A 181 12.43 -1.91 -14.49
C PRO A 181 13.22 -1.10 -15.52
N ASN A 182 12.91 -1.24 -16.82
CA ASN A 182 13.50 -0.40 -17.86
C ASN A 182 13.02 1.07 -17.81
N ASP A 183 11.88 1.33 -17.18
CA ASP A 183 11.32 2.68 -17.02
C ASP A 183 11.49 3.19 -15.59
N LEU A 184 11.34 2.32 -14.58
CA LEU A 184 11.58 2.65 -13.18
C LEU A 184 12.85 1.96 -12.66
N TYR A 185 13.94 2.71 -12.67
CA TYR A 185 15.25 2.36 -12.12
C TYR A 185 15.67 3.46 -11.12
N PRO A 186 16.76 3.31 -10.32
CA PRO A 186 17.06 4.23 -9.22
C PRO A 186 17.00 5.73 -9.57
N GLY A 187 17.55 6.13 -10.72
CA GLY A 187 17.50 7.52 -11.18
C GLY A 187 16.11 8.02 -11.58
N SER A 188 15.32 7.24 -12.32
CA SER A 188 13.95 7.66 -12.70
C SER A 188 12.98 7.60 -11.52
N TYR A 189 13.22 6.69 -10.57
CA TYR A 189 12.47 6.64 -9.33
C TYR A 189 12.80 7.85 -8.43
N ALA A 190 14.08 8.25 -8.31
CA ALA A 190 14.44 9.50 -7.62
C ALA A 190 13.71 10.71 -8.23
N ALA A 191 13.64 10.82 -9.57
CA ALA A 191 12.89 11.88 -10.24
C ALA A 191 11.39 11.86 -9.90
N LYS A 192 10.78 10.68 -9.79
CA LYS A 192 9.39 10.52 -9.34
C LYS A 192 9.17 10.97 -7.89
N ILE A 193 10.16 10.80 -7.02
CA ILE A 193 10.12 11.30 -5.63
C ILE A 193 10.22 12.83 -5.61
N GLU A 194 11.09 13.42 -6.44
CA GLU A 194 11.24 14.87 -6.57
C GLU A 194 9.93 15.56 -7.00
N GLU A 195 9.11 14.91 -7.85
CA GLU A 195 7.79 15.42 -8.24
C GLU A 195 6.88 15.68 -7.01
N LEU A 196 7.04 14.93 -5.92
CA LEU A 196 6.23 15.08 -4.70
C LEU A 196 6.47 16.40 -3.95
N ALA A 197 7.53 17.15 -4.29
CA ALA A 197 7.74 18.49 -3.76
C ALA A 197 6.55 19.44 -4.05
N GLU A 198 5.79 19.19 -5.12
CA GLU A 198 4.58 19.97 -5.45
C GLU A 198 3.49 19.89 -4.36
N HIS A 199 3.55 18.85 -3.52
CA HIS A 199 2.63 18.65 -2.39
C HIS A 199 3.15 19.24 -1.07
N GLY A 200 4.29 19.94 -1.10
CA GLY A 200 4.89 20.58 0.07
C GLY A 200 5.85 19.69 0.86
N LEU A 201 6.29 18.57 0.29
CA LEU A 201 7.37 17.76 0.84
C LEU A 201 8.72 18.41 0.53
N GLU A 202 9.61 18.45 1.52
CA GLU A 202 11.01 18.78 1.29
C GLU A 202 11.75 17.50 0.86
N ILE A 203 12.36 17.54 -0.33
CA ILE A 203 13.01 16.38 -0.96
C ILE A 203 14.51 16.59 -1.06
N GLU A 204 15.27 15.55 -0.73
CA GLU A 204 16.71 15.47 -0.95
C GLU A 204 17.07 14.11 -1.54
N ILE A 205 17.90 14.11 -2.59
CA ILE A 205 18.41 12.91 -3.24
C ILE A 205 19.93 12.87 -3.09
N LEU A 206 20.45 11.80 -2.49
CA LEU A 206 21.90 11.55 -2.40
C LEU A 206 22.33 10.54 -3.46
N GLY A 207 23.43 10.83 -4.17
CA GLY A 207 24.06 9.92 -5.12
C GLY A 207 25.22 9.15 -4.51
N GLU A 208 25.82 8.25 -5.29
CA GLU A 208 26.89 7.36 -4.81
C GLU A 208 28.10 8.10 -4.23
N LYS A 209 28.41 9.31 -4.72
CA LYS A 209 29.49 10.14 -4.18
C LYS A 209 29.20 10.56 -2.74
N GLU A 210 27.97 10.94 -2.44
CA GLU A 210 27.52 11.31 -1.11
C GLU A 210 27.42 10.07 -0.21
N LEU A 211 26.83 8.98 -0.72
CA LEU A 211 26.72 7.70 0.00
C LEU A 211 28.09 7.14 0.39
N LYS A 212 29.10 7.27 -0.50
CA LYS A 212 30.47 6.83 -0.22
C LYS A 212 31.14 7.66 0.86
N LYS A 213 30.89 8.98 0.90
CA LYS A 213 31.40 9.87 1.97
C LYS A 213 30.75 9.55 3.32
N LEU A 214 29.50 9.10 3.31
CA LEU A 214 28.76 8.67 4.50
C LEU A 214 29.15 7.26 4.97
N GLY A 215 29.99 6.53 4.22
CA GLY A 215 30.41 5.18 4.56
C GLY A 215 29.34 4.11 4.32
N MET A 216 28.32 4.38 3.50
CA MET A 216 27.22 3.46 3.20
C MET A 216 27.64 2.35 2.21
N HIS A 217 28.73 1.65 2.53
CA HIS A 217 29.32 0.65 1.63
C HIS A 217 28.51 -0.65 1.57
N SER A 218 27.60 -0.90 2.52
CA SER A 218 26.69 -2.04 2.43
C SER A 218 25.65 -1.82 1.34
N MET A 219 25.00 -0.66 1.32
CA MET A 219 24.07 -0.27 0.26
C MET A 219 24.77 -0.15 -1.10
N LEU A 220 25.93 0.52 -1.16
CA LEU A 220 26.69 0.66 -2.40
C LEU A 220 27.15 -0.69 -2.96
N GLY A 221 27.53 -1.62 -2.09
CA GLY A 221 27.90 -2.98 -2.51
C GLY A 221 26.76 -3.68 -3.26
N VAL A 222 25.51 -3.50 -2.83
CA VAL A 222 24.37 -4.08 -3.56
C VAL A 222 24.22 -3.52 -4.96
N GLY A 223 24.36 -2.20 -5.12
CA GLY A 223 24.15 -1.53 -6.41
C GLY A 223 25.32 -1.57 -7.38
N GLN A 224 26.54 -1.91 -6.93
CA GLN A 224 27.76 -1.76 -7.74
C GLN A 224 27.78 -2.62 -9.01
N GLY A 225 26.98 -3.70 -9.07
CA GLY A 225 26.83 -4.52 -10.28
C GLY A 225 25.92 -3.91 -11.35
N SER A 226 25.21 -2.82 -11.06
CA SER A 226 24.35 -2.15 -12.02
C SER A 226 25.03 -0.91 -12.63
N VAL A 227 24.74 -0.66 -13.90
CA VAL A 227 25.09 0.61 -14.57
C VAL A 227 24.20 1.78 -14.14
N LYS A 228 23.16 1.52 -13.33
CA LYS A 228 22.22 2.52 -12.80
C LYS A 228 22.63 2.91 -11.39
N GLU A 229 23.22 4.09 -11.25
CA GLU A 229 23.72 4.58 -9.96
C GLU A 229 22.70 4.49 -8.82
N SER A 230 23.14 3.99 -7.67
CA SER A 230 22.36 3.94 -6.44
C SER A 230 22.01 5.34 -5.93
N LYS A 231 20.81 5.48 -5.34
CA LYS A 231 20.30 6.75 -4.78
C LYS A 231 19.66 6.53 -3.41
N LEU A 232 19.84 7.48 -2.49
CA LEU A 232 19.00 7.58 -1.29
C LEU A 232 18.01 8.72 -1.49
N GLY A 233 16.72 8.40 -1.51
CA GLY A 233 15.65 9.39 -1.54
C GLY A 233 15.18 9.72 -0.13
N ILE A 234 15.10 11.01 0.20
CA ILE A 234 14.71 11.50 1.53
C ILE A 234 13.58 12.51 1.37
N MET A 235 12.45 12.25 2.02
CA MET A 235 11.23 13.05 1.99
C MET A 235 10.92 13.55 3.40
N ARG A 236 10.70 14.84 3.59
CA ARG A 236 10.37 15.44 4.90
C ARG A 236 9.00 16.11 4.84
N TRP A 237 8.15 15.73 5.77
CA TRP A 237 6.91 16.43 6.09
C TRP A 237 6.98 16.92 7.55
N MET A 238 7.08 18.23 7.76
CA MET A 238 7.18 18.83 9.10
C MET A 238 5.88 19.55 9.46
N GLY A 239 4.79 18.78 9.57
CA GLY A 239 3.46 19.31 9.86
C GLY A 239 3.08 19.33 11.35
N GLY A 240 3.95 18.82 12.23
CA GLY A 240 3.78 18.82 13.68
C GLY A 240 4.29 20.11 14.32
N LYS A 241 4.64 20.07 15.62
CA LYS A 241 5.24 21.24 16.28
C LYS A 241 6.71 21.38 15.90
N ASP A 242 7.17 22.63 15.75
CA ASP A 242 8.56 22.93 15.49
C ASP A 242 9.47 22.35 16.58
N GLY A 243 10.54 21.66 16.15
CA GLY A 243 11.53 21.05 17.04
C GLY A 243 11.14 19.70 17.65
N GLU A 244 9.91 19.20 17.45
CA GLU A 244 9.56 17.82 17.81
C GLU A 244 10.25 16.84 16.85
N ALA A 245 10.86 15.79 17.42
CA ALA A 245 11.52 14.76 16.63
C ALA A 245 10.51 14.00 15.75
N PRO A 246 10.86 13.71 14.49
CA PRO A 246 9.94 13.06 13.57
C PRO A 246 9.76 11.56 13.88
N VAL A 247 8.77 10.95 13.25
CA VAL A 247 8.75 9.50 12.99
C VAL A 247 9.48 9.21 11.68
N ALA A 248 10.25 8.12 11.60
CA ALA A 248 10.90 7.70 10.37
C ALA A 248 10.20 6.51 9.72
N LEU A 249 9.90 6.63 8.43
CA LEU A 249 9.42 5.56 7.55
C LEU A 249 10.55 5.18 6.60
N VAL A 250 10.94 3.90 6.57
CA VAL A 250 12.08 3.43 5.77
C VAL A 250 11.66 2.35 4.78
N GLY A 251 12.01 2.46 3.50
CA GLY A 251 11.55 1.53 2.48
C GLY A 251 12.68 0.88 1.68
N LYS A 252 12.63 -0.44 1.53
CA LYS A 252 13.48 -1.18 0.57
C LYS A 252 13.11 -0.76 -0.85
N GLY A 253 14.07 -0.25 -1.61
CA GLY A 253 13.89 0.22 -2.99
C GLY A 253 14.77 -0.50 -3.99
N VAL A 254 14.77 -1.84 -4.00
CA VAL A 254 15.47 -2.59 -5.04
C VAL A 254 14.59 -2.56 -6.30
N CYS A 255 14.94 -1.71 -7.26
CA CYS A 255 14.14 -1.46 -8.46
C CYS A 255 14.02 -2.70 -9.36
N PHE A 256 15.04 -3.55 -9.34
CA PHE A 256 15.00 -4.88 -9.92
C PHE A 256 15.99 -5.79 -9.19
N ASP A 257 15.56 -7.01 -8.89
CA ASP A 257 16.35 -7.99 -8.16
C ASP A 257 16.54 -9.28 -8.94
N THR A 258 17.75 -9.46 -9.47
CA THR A 258 18.16 -10.71 -10.11
C THR A 258 18.66 -11.75 -9.11
N GLY A 259 18.91 -11.35 -7.86
CA GLY A 259 19.72 -12.07 -6.87
C GLY A 259 21.23 -11.82 -6.98
N GLY A 260 21.69 -11.05 -7.97
CA GLY A 260 23.11 -10.80 -8.22
C GLY A 260 23.85 -12.07 -8.65
N ILE A 261 25.04 -12.32 -8.08
CA ILE A 261 25.82 -13.54 -8.34
C ILE A 261 25.09 -14.81 -7.86
N SER A 262 24.28 -14.70 -6.80
CA SER A 262 23.40 -15.75 -6.29
C SER A 262 22.07 -15.74 -7.09
N LEU A 263 22.20 -15.88 -8.41
CA LEU A 263 21.14 -15.63 -9.38
C LEU A 263 19.86 -16.42 -9.08
N LYS A 264 18.71 -15.72 -9.08
CA LYS A 264 17.39 -16.34 -8.98
C LYS A 264 17.11 -17.26 -10.18
N PRO A 265 16.27 -18.29 -10.04
CA PRO A 265 15.74 -19.03 -11.17
C PRO A 265 14.99 -18.11 -12.15
N GLY A 266 14.98 -18.46 -13.44
CA GLY A 266 14.35 -17.62 -14.46
C GLY A 266 12.82 -17.50 -14.34
N ALA A 267 12.14 -18.50 -13.78
CA ALA A 267 10.69 -18.46 -13.62
C ALA A 267 10.26 -17.48 -12.52
N GLY A 268 9.41 -16.50 -12.86
CA GLY A 268 8.90 -15.48 -11.93
C GLY A 268 9.87 -14.33 -11.67
N MET A 269 11.02 -14.28 -12.36
CA MET A 269 11.97 -13.18 -12.20
C MET A 269 11.39 -11.84 -12.71
N GLU A 270 10.45 -11.87 -13.65
CA GLU A 270 9.74 -10.70 -14.15
C GLU A 270 8.97 -9.94 -13.05
N ASP A 271 8.56 -10.63 -12.00
CA ASP A 271 7.86 -10.05 -10.85
C ASP A 271 8.81 -9.31 -9.91
N MET A 272 10.13 -9.47 -10.04
CA MET A 272 11.13 -8.81 -9.20
C MET A 272 11.24 -7.30 -9.45
N ARG A 273 10.50 -6.76 -10.43
CA ARG A 273 10.19 -5.32 -10.48
C ARG A 273 9.40 -4.83 -9.26
N GLY A 274 8.70 -5.74 -8.57
CA GLY A 274 7.94 -5.44 -7.36
C GLY A 274 8.80 -5.35 -6.11
N ASP A 275 10.10 -5.64 -6.20
CA ASP A 275 11.02 -5.72 -5.06
C ASP A 275 11.38 -4.34 -4.44
N MET A 276 10.78 -3.29 -4.98
CA MET A 276 10.72 -1.95 -4.45
C MET A 276 9.37 -1.62 -3.77
N GLY A 277 8.54 -2.62 -3.47
CA GLY A 277 7.23 -2.44 -2.82
C GLY A 277 7.32 -1.73 -1.46
N GLY A 278 8.42 -1.94 -0.73
CA GLY A 278 8.68 -1.26 0.54
C GLY A 278 8.86 0.25 0.38
N SER A 279 9.69 0.68 -0.59
CA SER A 279 9.85 2.09 -0.92
C SER A 279 8.56 2.69 -1.50
N ALA A 280 7.83 1.93 -2.34
CA ALA A 280 6.56 2.39 -2.89
C ALA A 280 5.53 2.70 -1.78
N ALA A 281 5.48 1.86 -0.75
CA ALA A 281 4.63 2.08 0.41
C ALA A 281 5.00 3.35 1.18
N VAL A 282 6.30 3.59 1.41
CA VAL A 282 6.78 4.80 2.08
C VAL A 282 6.48 6.05 1.26
N VAL A 283 6.81 6.04 -0.04
CA VAL A 283 6.56 7.17 -0.95
C VAL A 283 5.05 7.47 -1.03
N GLY A 284 4.21 6.44 -1.13
CA GLY A 284 2.75 6.58 -1.09
C GLY A 284 2.23 7.13 0.24
N ALA A 285 2.78 6.69 1.39
CA ALA A 285 2.42 7.23 2.70
C ALA A 285 2.79 8.72 2.81
N MET A 286 3.99 9.11 2.38
CA MET A 286 4.42 10.52 2.39
C MET A 286 3.50 11.41 1.54
N LEU A 287 3.05 10.92 0.38
CA LEU A 287 2.03 11.61 -0.43
C LEU A 287 0.71 11.77 0.35
N ALA A 288 0.21 10.69 0.96
CA ALA A 288 -1.05 10.73 1.71
C ALA A 288 -0.99 11.77 2.86
N LEU A 289 0.10 11.73 3.65
CA LEU A 289 0.37 12.65 4.75
C LEU A 289 0.38 14.11 4.28
N ALA A 290 1.09 14.42 3.20
CA ALA A 290 1.17 15.76 2.64
C ALA A 290 -0.19 16.25 2.12
N LYS A 291 -0.93 15.41 1.37
CA LYS A 291 -2.24 15.77 0.81
C LYS A 291 -3.30 16.04 1.86
N ARG A 292 -3.31 15.28 2.96
CA ARG A 292 -4.24 15.54 4.08
C ARG A 292 -3.72 16.59 5.06
N LYS A 293 -2.48 17.06 4.88
CA LYS A 293 -1.78 18.01 5.76
C LYS A 293 -1.70 17.48 7.20
N ALA A 294 -1.13 16.28 7.34
CA ALA A 294 -0.97 15.60 8.62
C ALA A 294 -0.31 16.51 9.67
N LYS A 295 -0.82 16.50 10.91
CA LYS A 295 -0.27 17.32 12.00
C LYS A 295 0.87 16.62 12.74
N ALA A 296 1.79 16.03 11.99
CA ALA A 296 2.91 15.25 12.52
C ALA A 296 4.20 15.55 11.75
N ASN A 297 5.34 15.40 12.42
CA ASN A 297 6.66 15.43 11.78
C ASN A 297 7.00 13.99 11.33
N VAL A 298 7.18 13.79 10.04
CA VAL A 298 7.47 12.48 9.44
C VAL A 298 8.56 12.61 8.39
N VAL A 299 9.52 11.68 8.42
CA VAL A 299 10.56 11.56 7.40
C VAL A 299 10.48 10.20 6.72
N GLY A 300 10.41 10.19 5.39
CA GLY A 300 10.44 9.00 4.56
C GLY A 300 11.82 8.83 3.92
N LEU A 301 12.44 7.66 4.05
CA LEU A 301 13.74 7.36 3.47
C LEU A 301 13.67 6.08 2.65
N VAL A 302 14.20 6.10 1.42
CA VAL A 302 14.17 4.94 0.53
C VAL A 302 15.53 4.72 -0.12
N GLY A 303 16.11 3.54 0.11
CA GLY A 303 17.37 3.13 -0.51
C GLY A 303 17.10 2.52 -1.88
N LEU A 304 17.41 3.27 -2.94
CA LEU A 304 17.15 2.91 -4.32
C LEU A 304 18.40 2.29 -4.96
N VAL A 305 18.31 1.01 -5.33
CA VAL A 305 19.40 0.26 -5.96
C VAL A 305 18.84 -0.66 -7.06
N GLU A 306 19.71 -1.27 -7.84
CA GLU A 306 19.38 -2.38 -8.73
C GLU A 306 20.40 -3.50 -8.50
N ASN A 307 19.93 -4.72 -8.19
CA ASN A 307 20.81 -5.86 -7.89
C ASN A 307 21.02 -6.70 -9.14
N MET A 308 22.19 -6.58 -9.76
CA MET A 308 22.51 -7.16 -11.06
C MET A 308 23.79 -8.02 -10.99
N PRO A 309 23.87 -9.14 -11.74
CA PRO A 309 25.13 -9.82 -11.95
C PRO A 309 26.00 -9.00 -12.91
N ASP A 310 27.26 -8.79 -12.54
CA ASP A 310 28.27 -8.13 -13.37
C ASP A 310 29.67 -8.57 -12.91
N GLY A 311 30.71 -8.21 -13.67
CA GLY A 311 32.10 -8.41 -13.25
C GLY A 311 32.49 -7.63 -11.99
N ASP A 312 31.81 -6.51 -11.70
CA ASP A 312 32.02 -5.70 -10.48
C ASP A 312 31.04 -6.03 -9.35
N ALA A 313 30.04 -6.90 -9.55
CA ALA A 313 29.02 -7.19 -8.54
C ALA A 313 29.60 -7.78 -7.25
N ILE A 314 28.96 -7.50 -6.10
CA ILE A 314 29.27 -8.19 -4.84
C ILE A 314 29.13 -9.70 -4.99
N ARG A 315 29.95 -10.46 -4.27
CA ARG A 315 30.03 -11.92 -4.36
C ARG A 315 29.79 -12.57 -3.01
N PRO A 316 29.26 -13.81 -2.98
CA PRO A 316 29.33 -14.65 -1.80
C PRO A 316 30.79 -14.80 -1.33
N GLY A 317 31.05 -14.42 -0.07
CA GLY A 317 32.35 -14.38 0.58
C GLY A 317 32.91 -12.97 0.79
N ASP A 318 32.37 -11.95 0.12
CA ASP A 318 32.79 -10.57 0.36
C ASP A 318 32.39 -10.12 1.78
N ILE A 319 33.19 -9.23 2.36
CA ILE A 319 32.91 -8.58 3.64
C ILE A 319 32.69 -7.09 3.40
N LEU A 320 31.47 -6.62 3.67
CA LEU A 320 31.10 -5.21 3.54
C LEU A 320 31.19 -4.53 4.91
N THR A 321 31.53 -3.23 4.93
CA THR A 321 31.47 -2.39 6.13
C THR A 321 30.27 -1.46 6.00
N SER A 322 29.29 -1.57 6.91
CA SER A 322 28.14 -0.66 6.93
C SER A 322 28.53 0.75 7.37
N ALA A 323 27.62 1.71 7.19
CA ALA A 323 27.80 3.07 7.71
C ALA A 323 27.86 3.12 9.24
N SER A 324 27.32 2.12 9.94
CA SER A 324 27.48 1.97 11.39
C SER A 324 28.86 1.45 11.81
N GLY A 325 29.74 1.14 10.86
CA GLY A 325 31.07 0.54 11.07
C GLY A 325 31.06 -0.97 11.35
N GLN A 326 29.90 -1.62 11.31
CA GLN A 326 29.78 -3.07 11.51
C GLN A 326 30.14 -3.80 10.22
N THR A 327 30.83 -4.93 10.32
CA THR A 327 31.24 -5.76 9.18
C THR A 327 30.27 -6.91 8.91
N ILE A 328 29.95 -7.15 7.64
CA ILE A 328 28.95 -8.11 7.18
C ILE A 328 29.57 -9.08 6.17
N GLU A 329 29.67 -10.36 6.52
CA GLU A 329 29.98 -11.45 5.60
C GLU A 329 28.77 -11.73 4.71
N VAL A 330 28.88 -11.41 3.43
CA VAL A 330 27.84 -11.67 2.43
C VAL A 330 27.94 -13.13 2.00
N GLN A 331 26.98 -13.97 2.38
CA GLN A 331 26.96 -15.38 1.96
C GLN A 331 25.96 -15.66 0.83
N ASN A 332 25.00 -14.76 0.63
CA ASN A 332 24.05 -14.81 -0.46
C ASN A 332 23.70 -13.39 -0.90
N THR A 333 23.91 -13.09 -2.18
CA THR A 333 23.67 -11.76 -2.77
C THR A 333 22.20 -11.52 -3.12
N ASP A 334 21.35 -12.54 -3.00
CA ASP A 334 19.88 -12.50 -3.05
C ASP A 334 19.24 -12.15 -1.69
N ALA A 335 20.10 -11.82 -0.71
CA ALA A 335 19.70 -11.25 0.56
C ALA A 335 20.19 -9.80 0.65
N GLU A 336 20.00 -9.05 -0.42
CA GLU A 336 20.44 -7.68 -0.66
C GLU A 336 19.61 -6.63 0.07
N GLY A 337 18.29 -6.82 0.17
CA GLY A 337 17.40 -5.80 0.72
C GLY A 337 17.77 -5.37 2.14
N ARG A 338 18.22 -6.31 2.97
CA ARG A 338 18.69 -6.02 4.33
C ARG A 338 20.03 -5.27 4.35
N LEU A 339 20.90 -5.50 3.36
CA LEU A 339 22.17 -4.79 3.20
C LEU A 339 21.95 -3.34 2.77
N VAL A 340 20.90 -3.07 1.99
CA VAL A 340 20.45 -1.71 1.69
C VAL A 340 19.89 -1.06 2.96
N LEU A 341 18.92 -1.73 3.61
CA LEU A 341 18.20 -1.16 4.75
C LEU A 341 19.09 -0.85 5.95
N CYS A 342 20.14 -1.63 6.22
CA CYS A 342 20.98 -1.38 7.38
C CYS A 342 21.62 0.02 7.36
N ASP A 343 22.08 0.47 6.19
CA ASP A 343 22.67 1.80 6.03
C ASP A 343 21.59 2.90 6.07
N VAL A 344 20.40 2.65 5.50
CA VAL A 344 19.29 3.61 5.54
C VAL A 344 18.73 3.79 6.96
N LEU A 345 18.61 2.69 7.72
CA LEU A 345 18.23 2.70 9.14
C LEU A 345 19.25 3.45 9.98
N TRP A 346 20.54 3.27 9.71
CA TRP A 346 21.60 4.05 10.34
C TRP A 346 21.44 5.55 10.02
N TYR A 347 21.28 5.91 8.75
CA TYR A 347 21.13 7.30 8.31
C TYR A 347 19.93 7.98 8.99
N ALA A 348 18.77 7.29 9.04
CA ALA A 348 17.58 7.80 9.71
C ALA A 348 17.85 8.18 11.17
N GLN A 349 18.60 7.33 11.90
CA GLN A 349 18.91 7.55 13.31
C GLN A 349 19.95 8.64 13.54
N GLU A 350 21.00 8.72 12.71
CA GLU A 350 22.05 9.74 12.87
C GLU A 350 21.54 11.14 12.54
N HIS A 351 20.71 11.27 11.50
CA HIS A 351 20.29 12.58 11.00
C HIS A 351 19.00 13.10 11.64
N TYR A 352 18.07 12.23 12.06
CA TYR A 352 16.75 12.67 12.54
C TYR A 352 16.43 12.31 13.98
N LYS A 353 17.13 11.35 14.58
CA LYS A 353 16.88 10.87 15.96
C LYS A 353 15.36 10.62 16.20
N PRO A 354 14.72 9.79 15.36
CA PRO A 354 13.28 9.71 15.29
C PRO A 354 12.68 9.10 16.56
N THR A 355 11.45 9.46 16.90
CA THR A 355 10.72 8.89 18.05
C THR A 355 10.39 7.42 17.85
N ALA A 356 10.14 7.01 16.60
CA ALA A 356 9.98 5.63 16.18
C ALA A 356 10.43 5.45 14.73
N ILE A 357 10.83 4.23 14.38
CA ILE A 357 11.18 3.83 13.01
C ILE A 357 10.28 2.68 12.58
N VAL A 358 9.65 2.79 11.42
CA VAL A 358 8.97 1.66 10.78
C VAL A 358 9.58 1.46 9.40
N ASP A 359 10.22 0.32 9.19
CA ASP A 359 10.71 -0.07 7.88
C ASP A 359 9.81 -1.12 7.20
N LEU A 360 9.71 -1.04 5.87
CA LEU A 360 8.91 -1.92 5.04
C LEU A 360 9.77 -2.49 3.91
N ALA A 361 9.69 -3.80 3.71
CA ALA A 361 10.44 -4.45 2.67
C ALA A 361 9.82 -5.75 2.18
N THR A 362 9.94 -6.00 0.90
CA THR A 362 9.74 -7.32 0.27
C THR A 362 10.98 -8.15 0.57
N LEU A 363 11.13 -8.59 1.83
CA LEU A 363 12.44 -8.98 2.34
C LEU A 363 12.72 -10.47 2.21
N THR A 364 11.72 -11.32 2.42
CA THR A 364 11.96 -12.77 2.45
C THR A 364 10.86 -13.59 1.78
N GLY A 365 11.23 -14.58 0.98
CA GLY A 365 10.30 -15.65 0.57
C GLY A 365 9.77 -16.47 1.76
N ALA A 366 10.51 -16.49 2.88
CA ALA A 366 10.10 -17.20 4.10
C ALA A 366 8.82 -16.63 4.73
N ILE A 367 8.57 -15.31 4.63
CA ILE A 367 7.32 -14.73 5.14
C ILE A 367 6.12 -15.18 4.31
N VAL A 368 6.30 -15.34 2.99
CA VAL A 368 5.26 -15.81 2.08
C VAL A 368 4.85 -17.24 2.44
N ILE A 369 5.83 -18.11 2.70
CA ILE A 369 5.58 -19.48 3.16
C ILE A 369 4.90 -19.50 4.55
N GLY A 370 5.25 -18.57 5.44
CA GLY A 370 4.73 -18.53 6.80
C GLY A 370 3.32 -17.95 6.94
N LEU A 371 3.02 -16.86 6.24
CA LEU A 371 1.78 -16.07 6.42
C LEU A 371 0.91 -16.00 5.15
N GLY A 372 1.38 -16.52 4.01
CA GLY A 372 0.70 -16.43 2.74
C GLY A 372 0.56 -14.99 2.23
N HIS A 373 -0.54 -14.72 1.53
CA HIS A 373 -0.83 -13.43 0.89
C HIS A 373 -1.88 -12.61 1.64
N HIS A 374 -1.95 -12.77 2.96
CA HIS A 374 -3.04 -12.20 3.77
C HIS A 374 -2.59 -11.24 4.87
N HIS A 375 -1.40 -11.48 5.43
CA HIS A 375 -0.78 -10.66 6.47
C HIS A 375 0.67 -10.37 6.11
N ALA A 376 1.12 -9.14 6.35
CA ALA A 376 2.55 -8.84 6.42
C ALA A 376 3.14 -9.35 7.74
N GLY A 377 4.42 -9.71 7.73
CA GLY A 377 5.15 -10.06 8.95
C GLY A 377 5.57 -8.82 9.73
N LEU A 378 5.16 -8.71 10.99
CA LEU A 378 5.57 -7.64 11.89
C LEU A 378 6.61 -8.14 12.88
N PHE A 379 7.75 -7.47 12.95
CA PHE A 379 8.81 -7.70 13.92
C PHE A 379 9.11 -6.39 14.63
N THR A 380 9.26 -6.40 15.95
CA THR A 380 9.53 -5.15 16.69
C THR A 380 10.15 -5.43 18.05
N ASN A 381 10.91 -4.45 18.55
CA ASN A 381 11.43 -4.41 19.91
C ASN A 381 10.47 -3.75 20.92
N ASP A 382 9.28 -3.32 20.49
CA ASP A 382 8.34 -2.56 21.31
C ASP A 382 6.89 -3.08 21.19
N ASP A 383 6.29 -3.46 22.32
CA ASP A 383 4.95 -4.05 22.36
C ASP A 383 3.84 -3.02 22.05
N LYS A 384 4.05 -1.74 22.40
CA LYS A 384 3.08 -0.68 22.11
C LYS A 384 3.03 -0.42 20.61
N LEU A 385 4.19 -0.30 19.96
CA LEU A 385 4.28 -0.14 18.51
C LEU A 385 3.65 -1.32 17.77
N ALA A 386 3.82 -2.55 18.27
CA ALA A 386 3.13 -3.71 17.71
C ALA A 386 1.60 -3.57 17.74
N GLY A 387 1.05 -3.16 18.89
CA GLY A 387 -0.40 -2.92 19.03
C GLY A 387 -0.89 -1.83 18.06
N GLN A 388 -0.20 -0.69 18.03
CA GLN A 388 -0.55 0.44 17.17
C GLN A 388 -0.59 0.07 15.67
N LEU A 389 0.42 -0.66 15.17
CA LEU A 389 0.45 -1.09 13.77
C LEU A 389 -0.59 -2.17 13.47
N THR A 390 -0.89 -3.04 14.45
CA THR A 390 -1.94 -4.05 14.33
C THR A 390 -3.32 -3.39 14.21
N ASP A 391 -3.62 -2.42 15.09
CA ASP A 391 -4.89 -1.70 15.08
C ASP A 391 -5.08 -0.89 13.80
N ALA A 392 -4.02 -0.22 13.32
CA ALA A 392 -4.03 0.49 12.04
C ALA A 392 -4.25 -0.47 10.86
N GLY A 393 -3.56 -1.61 10.84
CA GLY A 393 -3.71 -2.62 9.80
C GLY A 393 -5.09 -3.28 9.76
N LEU A 394 -5.70 -3.51 10.93
CA LEU A 394 -7.08 -4.01 11.02
C LEU A 394 -8.08 -2.97 10.50
N SER A 395 -7.89 -1.69 10.86
CA SER A 395 -8.77 -0.59 10.45
C SER A 395 -8.75 -0.35 8.93
N GLU A 396 -7.58 -0.46 8.30
CA GLU A 396 -7.40 -0.17 6.87
C GLU A 396 -7.33 -1.43 5.98
N GLY A 397 -7.54 -2.62 6.56
CA GLY A 397 -7.49 -3.90 5.85
C GLY A 397 -6.09 -4.30 5.35
N GLU A 398 -5.05 -3.61 5.81
CA GLU A 398 -3.64 -3.88 5.52
C GLU A 398 -3.02 -4.62 6.71
N ARG A 399 -3.45 -5.87 6.90
CA ARG A 399 -3.21 -6.59 8.15
C ARG A 399 -1.74 -7.00 8.33
N VAL A 400 -1.28 -6.93 9.57
CA VAL A 400 0.04 -7.40 10.01
C VAL A 400 -0.12 -8.52 11.04
N TRP A 401 0.88 -9.40 11.13
CA TRP A 401 0.93 -10.43 12.16
C TRP A 401 2.29 -10.44 12.84
N ARG A 402 2.31 -10.31 14.17
CA ARG A 402 3.56 -10.23 14.91
C ARG A 402 4.26 -11.60 14.98
N LEU A 403 5.54 -11.59 14.63
CA LEU A 403 6.45 -12.73 14.73
C LEU A 403 7.57 -12.42 15.76
N PRO A 404 8.18 -13.46 16.35
CA PRO A 404 9.14 -13.28 17.43
C PRO A 404 10.49 -12.77 16.93
N LEU A 405 11.21 -12.09 17.83
CA LEU A 405 12.67 -11.92 17.79
C LEU A 405 13.23 -12.66 19.01
N GLY A 406 14.50 -13.10 18.96
CA GLY A 406 15.08 -13.86 20.07
C GLY A 406 16.54 -14.25 19.87
N SER A 407 17.26 -14.42 20.98
CA SER A 407 18.72 -14.66 21.00
C SER A 407 19.13 -15.92 20.21
N GLU A 408 18.26 -16.91 20.16
CA GLU A 408 18.41 -18.17 19.45
C GLU A 408 18.52 -17.95 17.93
N TYR A 409 17.70 -17.04 17.40
CA TYR A 409 17.73 -16.63 16.00
C TYR A 409 18.91 -15.72 15.71
N ASP A 410 19.22 -14.79 16.62
CA ASP A 410 20.37 -13.89 16.47
C ASP A 410 21.70 -14.66 16.38
N ARG A 411 21.87 -15.72 17.18
CA ARG A 411 23.05 -16.59 17.13
C ARG A 411 23.29 -17.24 15.75
N GLN A 412 22.27 -17.34 14.90
CA GLN A 412 22.40 -17.92 13.55
C GLN A 412 23.17 -16.99 12.61
N LEU A 413 23.23 -15.69 12.90
CA LEU A 413 23.95 -14.68 12.12
C LEU A 413 25.44 -14.58 12.48
N LYS A 414 25.96 -15.44 13.37
CA LYS A 414 27.38 -15.40 13.76
C LYS A 414 28.28 -15.72 12.56
N SER A 415 29.20 -14.80 12.25
CA SER A 415 30.29 -15.03 11.31
C SER A 415 31.56 -15.49 12.05
N LYS A 416 32.47 -16.14 11.31
CA LYS A 416 33.84 -16.43 11.77
C LYS A 416 34.84 -15.35 11.33
N PHE A 417 34.44 -14.47 10.40
CA PHE A 417 35.32 -13.55 9.68
C PHE A 417 34.89 -12.09 9.80
N ALA A 418 33.62 -11.82 10.11
CA ALA A 418 33.04 -10.50 10.28
C ALA A 418 32.21 -10.44 11.58
N ASP A 419 31.61 -9.29 11.88
CA ASP A 419 30.71 -9.15 13.04
C ASP A 419 29.41 -9.96 12.85
N MET A 420 28.97 -10.14 11.60
CA MET A 420 27.79 -10.94 11.27
C MET A 420 27.81 -11.49 9.84
N ARG A 421 26.94 -12.47 9.58
CA ARG A 421 26.54 -12.91 8.23
C ARG A 421 25.28 -12.19 7.83
N ASN A 422 25.07 -11.99 6.53
CA ASN A 422 23.80 -11.43 6.04
C ASN A 422 22.63 -12.44 6.09
N ILE A 423 22.88 -13.74 6.25
CA ILE A 423 21.83 -14.78 6.35
C ILE A 423 22.03 -15.69 7.57
N GLY A 424 20.91 -16.20 8.11
CA GLY A 424 20.88 -17.19 9.21
C GLY A 424 20.58 -18.63 8.78
N GLY A 425 20.41 -18.88 7.47
CA GLY A 425 19.98 -20.16 6.92
C GLY A 425 18.49 -20.19 6.53
N ARG A 426 18.00 -21.36 6.09
CA ARG A 426 16.64 -21.50 5.54
C ARG A 426 15.54 -21.45 6.62
N ALA A 427 15.77 -22.09 7.76
CA ALA A 427 14.79 -22.13 8.84
C ALA A 427 14.66 -20.75 9.48
N ALA A 428 13.43 -20.27 9.69
CA ALA A 428 13.17 -18.95 10.28
C ALA A 428 13.83 -17.79 9.50
N GLY A 429 13.89 -17.88 8.17
CA GLY A 429 14.52 -16.87 7.31
C GLY A 429 13.98 -15.45 7.51
N SER A 430 12.68 -15.29 7.73
CA SER A 430 12.06 -13.98 8.02
C SER A 430 12.49 -13.42 9.38
N ILE A 431 12.51 -14.27 10.41
CA ILE A 431 12.97 -13.88 11.76
C ILE A 431 14.45 -13.49 11.74
N THR A 432 15.32 -14.29 11.10
CA THR A 432 16.75 -13.98 11.03
C THR A 432 17.06 -12.74 10.19
N ALA A 433 16.24 -12.44 9.17
CA ALA A 433 16.32 -11.17 8.44
C ALA A 433 15.97 -9.97 9.33
N ALA A 434 14.88 -10.06 10.10
CA ALA A 434 14.52 -9.03 11.06
C ALA A 434 15.58 -8.88 12.16
N GLN A 435 16.20 -9.97 12.63
CA GLN A 435 17.32 -9.92 13.57
C GLN A 435 18.54 -9.21 12.99
N PHE A 436 18.83 -9.43 11.71
CA PHE A 436 19.90 -8.70 11.02
C PHE A 436 19.63 -7.19 11.07
N LEU A 437 18.42 -6.75 10.73
CA LEU A 437 18.04 -5.34 10.78
C LEU A 437 18.13 -4.76 12.19
N GLN A 438 17.68 -5.52 13.20
CA GLN A 438 17.72 -5.09 14.61
C GLN A 438 19.14 -4.75 15.09
N ARG A 439 20.19 -5.38 14.54
CA ARG A 439 21.59 -5.06 14.88
C ARG A 439 22.03 -3.65 14.46
N PHE A 440 21.27 -2.99 13.59
CA PHE A 440 21.53 -1.62 13.15
C PHE A 440 20.62 -0.59 13.84
N ILE A 441 19.76 -1.04 14.75
CA ILE A 441 18.93 -0.18 15.59
C ILE A 441 19.70 0.13 16.88
N LYS A 442 19.89 1.43 17.16
CA LYS A 442 20.56 1.88 18.38
C LYS A 442 19.75 1.43 19.61
N LYS A 443 20.46 1.11 20.68
CA LYS A 443 19.84 0.77 21.96
C LYS A 443 18.88 1.89 22.42
N GLY A 444 17.63 1.53 22.68
CA GLY A 444 16.59 2.46 23.12
C GLY A 444 15.78 3.10 21.99
N GLN A 445 16.14 2.88 20.72
CA GLN A 445 15.34 3.31 19.58
C GLN A 445 14.15 2.38 19.39
N THR A 446 12.93 2.93 19.44
CA THR A 446 11.70 2.22 19.10
C THR A 446 11.69 1.91 17.61
N TRP A 447 11.50 0.65 17.24
CA TRP A 447 11.59 0.18 15.86
C TRP A 447 10.65 -0.99 15.56
N ALA A 448 10.06 -0.97 14.37
CA ALA A 448 9.39 -2.13 13.77
C ALA A 448 9.83 -2.33 12.31
N HIS A 449 9.86 -3.61 11.91
CA HIS A 449 10.04 -4.05 10.55
C HIS A 449 8.76 -4.76 10.07
N LEU A 450 8.30 -4.38 8.88
CA LEU A 450 7.21 -5.02 8.16
C LEU A 450 7.77 -5.76 6.94
N ASP A 451 7.81 -7.09 7.01
CA ASP A 451 8.09 -7.93 5.85
C ASP A 451 6.81 -8.10 5.02
N ILE A 452 6.75 -7.36 3.91
CA ILE A 452 5.58 -7.25 3.05
C ILE A 452 5.69 -8.11 1.79
N ALA A 453 6.68 -9.00 1.68
CA ALA A 453 6.90 -9.80 0.47
C ALA A 453 5.67 -10.62 0.04
N GLY A 454 4.84 -11.06 0.98
CA GLY A 454 3.60 -11.79 0.68
C GLY A 454 2.44 -10.91 0.23
N VAL A 455 2.48 -9.60 0.47
CA VAL A 455 1.33 -8.71 0.29
C VAL A 455 1.57 -7.51 -0.62
N ALA A 456 2.81 -7.22 -1.02
CA ALA A 456 3.15 -6.09 -1.90
C ALA A 456 2.58 -6.25 -3.33
N TRP A 457 2.53 -7.48 -3.82
CA TRP A 457 1.76 -7.89 -4.99
C TRP A 457 1.06 -9.21 -4.66
N VAL A 458 -0.11 -9.43 -5.26
CA VAL A 458 -0.91 -10.63 -5.02
C VAL A 458 -1.25 -11.26 -6.35
N GLU A 459 -1.10 -12.58 -6.41
CA GLU A 459 -1.59 -13.42 -7.50
C GLU A 459 -2.88 -14.14 -7.06
N GLY A 460 -3.77 -14.46 -8.00
CA GLY A 460 -5.01 -15.19 -7.69
C GLY A 460 -6.18 -14.30 -7.23
N GLU A 461 -6.96 -14.78 -6.25
CA GLU A 461 -8.19 -14.13 -5.78
C GLU A 461 -7.87 -12.84 -5.00
N LYS A 462 -8.45 -11.73 -5.45
CA LYS A 462 -8.21 -10.38 -4.89
C LYS A 462 -9.47 -9.79 -4.31
N ALA A 463 -9.32 -8.97 -3.28
CA ALA A 463 -10.43 -8.17 -2.79
C ALA A 463 -10.98 -7.26 -3.92
N PRO A 464 -12.27 -6.89 -3.88
CA PRO A 464 -12.84 -5.95 -4.83
C PRO A 464 -12.06 -4.61 -4.93
N THR A 465 -11.37 -4.21 -3.86
CA THR A 465 -10.54 -2.99 -3.78
C THR A 465 -9.17 -3.12 -4.44
N ASP A 466 -8.76 -4.32 -4.85
CA ASP A 466 -7.40 -4.63 -5.34
C ASP A 466 -7.45 -5.07 -6.81
N PRO A 467 -7.61 -4.14 -7.76
CA PRO A 467 -7.77 -4.47 -9.18
C PRO A 467 -6.46 -4.72 -9.93
N SER A 468 -5.29 -4.46 -9.33
CA SER A 468 -3.98 -4.54 -10.01
C SER A 468 -3.10 -5.68 -9.49
N TRP A 469 -2.02 -5.98 -10.22
CA TRP A 469 -0.95 -6.90 -9.77
C TRP A 469 -0.30 -6.38 -8.49
N ALA A 470 0.20 -5.13 -8.52
CA ALA A 470 0.59 -4.41 -7.31
C ALA A 470 -0.63 -4.20 -6.41
N SER A 471 -0.54 -4.58 -5.13
CA SER A 471 -1.63 -4.36 -4.17
C SER A 471 -1.71 -2.90 -3.73
N GLY A 472 -0.55 -2.24 -3.63
CA GLY A 472 -0.40 -0.94 -2.97
C GLY A 472 -0.54 -1.02 -1.44
N PHE A 473 -0.15 -2.14 -0.84
CA PHE A 473 -0.10 -2.35 0.61
C PHE A 473 0.88 -1.38 1.30
N GLY A 474 0.49 -0.79 2.43
CA GLY A 474 1.37 -0.03 3.32
C GLY A 474 0.98 1.44 3.46
N PRO A 475 0.71 2.22 2.40
CA PRO A 475 0.39 3.64 2.51
C PRO A 475 -0.73 3.95 3.50
N ARG A 476 -1.84 3.19 3.48
CA ARG A 476 -2.98 3.46 4.37
C ARG A 476 -2.72 3.00 5.79
N LEU A 477 -2.05 1.86 5.99
CA LEU A 477 -1.60 1.43 7.31
C LEU A 477 -0.71 2.49 7.96
N LEU A 478 0.31 2.98 7.26
CA LEU A 478 1.24 3.96 7.80
C LEU A 478 0.56 5.30 8.05
N ASP A 479 -0.30 5.73 7.12
CA ASP A 479 -1.07 6.97 7.28
C ASP A 479 -2.00 6.93 8.50
N ARG A 480 -2.74 5.82 8.67
CA ARG A 480 -3.60 5.55 9.83
C ARG A 480 -2.80 5.53 11.11
N TRP A 481 -1.68 4.82 11.13
CA TRP A 481 -0.81 4.72 12.28
C TRP A 481 -0.30 6.10 12.74
N ILE A 482 0.12 6.96 11.80
CA ILE A 482 0.52 8.34 12.10
C ILE A 482 -0.67 9.14 12.66
N ALA A 483 -1.83 9.09 12.00
CA ALA A 483 -3.02 9.83 12.41
C ALA A 483 -3.46 9.48 13.84
N ASP A 484 -3.45 8.20 14.19
CA ASP A 484 -3.96 7.73 15.48
C ASP A 484 -2.97 7.97 16.63
N ASN A 485 -1.68 8.15 16.35
CA ASN A 485 -0.63 8.10 17.39
C ASN A 485 0.29 9.32 17.45
N TYR A 486 0.30 10.20 16.44
CA TYR A 486 1.27 11.29 16.32
C TYR A 486 0.68 12.65 15.95
N GLU A 487 -0.66 12.79 15.86
CA GLU A 487 -1.35 14.04 15.49
C GLU A 487 -2.11 14.73 16.63
N SER A 488 -1.86 14.30 17.86
CA SER A 488 -2.50 14.79 19.08
C SER A 488 -1.88 16.05 19.65
#